data_AF-A0A024GCW1-F1
#
_entry.id   AF-A0A024GCW1-F1
#
_cell.length_a   1.000
_cell.length_b   1.000
_cell.length_c   1.000
_cell.angle_alpha   90.00
_cell.angle_beta   90.00
_cell.angle_gamma   90.00
#
_symmetry.space_group_name_H-M   'P 1'
#
loop_
_entity.id
_entity.type
_entity.pdbx_description
1 polymer ?
#
loop_
_entity_poly.entity_id
_entity_poly.type
_entity_poly.pdbx_seq_one_letter_code
_entity_poly.pdbx_strand_id
1 'polypeptide(L)' 'MDGRKVVKQRFYIHLIVSFRYKDINSHFICTLCNGYFRDAHTIKECLHMCE' A
#
# COMPACT_ATOMS: atom_id res chain seq x y z
N MET A 1 -39.65 -23.66 28.19
CA MET A 1 -38.66 -24.11 27.20
C MET A 1 -38.08 -22.88 26.54
N ASP A 2 -37.07 -22.28 27.19
CA ASP A 2 -36.35 -21.11 26.71
C ASP A 2 -35.00 -21.60 26.16
N GLY A 3 -34.70 -21.23 24.92
CA GLY A 3 -33.54 -21.76 24.22
C GLY A 3 -33.19 -20.93 22.99
N ARG A 4 -33.24 -19.59 23.10
CA ARG A 4 -32.80 -18.70 22.01
C ARG A 4 -31.26 -18.71 21.97
N LYS A 5 -30.68 -19.65 21.22
CA LYS A 5 -29.23 -19.73 20.99
C LYS A 5 -28.75 -18.54 20.17
N VAL A 6 -28.13 -17.56 20.84
CA VAL A 6 -27.49 -16.41 20.18
C VAL A 6 -26.13 -16.85 19.65
N VAL A 7 -26.03 -17.06 18.34
CA VAL A 7 -24.76 -17.34 17.66
C VAL A 7 -23.93 -16.05 17.64
N LYS A 8 -22.89 -15.96 18.48
CA LYS A 8 -21.90 -14.88 18.43
C LYS A 8 -20.98 -15.10 17.24
N GLN A 9 -21.37 -14.60 16.07
CA GLN A 9 -20.51 -14.57 14.90
C GLN A 9 -19.49 -13.44 15.08
N ARG A 10 -18.23 -13.80 15.32
CA ARG A 10 -17.11 -12.83 15.39
C ARG A 10 -16.85 -12.29 13.98
N PHE A 11 -17.22 -11.05 13.73
CA PHE A 11 -16.93 -10.34 12.48
C PHE A 11 -15.47 -9.87 12.49
N TYR A 12 -14.63 -10.42 11.61
CA TYR A 12 -13.34 -9.82 11.26
C TYR A 12 -13.57 -8.81 10.14
N ILE A 13 -13.27 -7.54 10.38
CA ILE A 13 -13.32 -6.49 9.36
C ILE A 13 -12.13 -6.70 8.42
N HIS A 14 -12.41 -7.17 7.20
CA HIS A 14 -11.44 -7.19 6.11
C HIS A 14 -11.56 -5.85 5.37
N LEU A 15 -10.70 -4.88 5.75
CA LEU A 15 -10.67 -3.57 5.09
C LEU A 15 -9.81 -3.66 3.82
N ILE A 16 -10.42 -3.45 2.66
CA ILE A 16 -9.73 -3.37 1.38
C ILE A 16 -9.60 -1.89 1.00
N VAL A 17 -8.37 -1.42 0.82
CA VAL A 17 -8.08 -0.05 0.35
C VAL A 17 -7.77 -0.11 -1.14
N SER A 18 -8.42 0.74 -1.93
CA SER A 18 -8.20 0.85 -3.37
C SER A 18 -7.94 2.30 -3.74
N PHE A 19 -6.95 2.54 -4.60
CA PHE A 19 -6.62 3.84 -5.14
C PHE A 19 -6.24 3.68 -6.62
N ARG A 20 -6.28 4.78 -7.38
CA ARG A 20 -5.92 4.71 -8.80
C ARG A 20 -4.41 4.73 -8.91
N TYR A 21 -3.89 3.88 -9.79
CA TYR A 21 -2.46 3.81 -10.09
C TYR A 21 -1.83 5.18 -10.37
N LYS A 22 -2.51 6.02 -11.17
CA LYS A 22 -2.04 7.36 -11.52
C LYS A 22 -1.80 8.27 -10.31
N ASP A 23 -2.51 8.04 -9.20
CA ASP A 23 -2.42 8.87 -8.00
C ASP A 23 -1.13 8.59 -7.23
N ILE A 24 -0.51 7.41 -7.41
CA ILE A 24 0.74 7.02 -6.76
C ILE A 24 1.94 6.98 -7.71
N ASN A 25 1.70 7.04 -9.03
CA ASN A 25 2.71 6.80 -10.07
C ASN A 25 3.97 7.63 -9.89
N SER A 26 3.85 8.91 -9.53
CA SER A 26 4.97 9.82 -9.33
C SER A 26 5.96 9.36 -8.26
N HIS A 27 5.53 8.53 -7.32
CA HIS A 27 6.40 7.98 -6.27
C HIS A 27 7.29 6.83 -6.74
N PHE A 28 7.04 6.29 -7.94
CA PHE A 28 7.78 5.17 -8.51
C PHE A 28 8.67 5.56 -9.70
N ILE A 29 8.71 6.85 -10.05
CA ILE A 29 9.48 7.37 -11.18
C ILE A 29 10.80 7.94 -10.69
N CYS A 30 11.89 7.52 -11.35
CA CYS A 30 13.21 8.09 -11.17
C CYS A 30 13.30 9.45 -11.84
N THR A 31 13.72 10.48 -11.10
CA THR A 31 13.87 11.85 -11.62
C THR A 31 15.06 12.02 -12.56
N LEU A 32 15.98 11.05 -12.61
CA LEU A 32 17.16 11.08 -13.49
C LEU A 32 16.86 10.48 -14.86
N CYS A 33 16.18 9.33 -14.91
CA CYS A 33 15.91 8.61 -16.16
C CYS A 33 14.46 8.71 -16.65
N ASN A 34 13.55 9.32 -15.87
CA ASN A 34 12.10 9.38 -16.13
C ASN A 34 11.43 8.01 -16.35
N GLY A 35 12.09 6.92 -15.98
CA GLY A 35 11.54 5.57 -15.95
C GLY A 35 11.10 5.15 -14.55
N TYR A 36 10.49 3.97 -14.44
CA TYR A 36 10.23 3.36 -13.13
C TYR A 36 11.53 2.92 -12.47
N PHE A 37 11.61 3.07 -11.15
CA PHE A 37 12.75 2.54 -10.40
C PHE A 37 12.94 1.04 -10.65
N ARG A 38 14.17 0.64 -10.99
CA ARG A 38 14.67 -0.74 -10.96
C ARG A 38 15.90 -0.72 -10.07
N ASP A 39 15.97 -1.65 -9.11
CA ASP A 39 17.07 -1.70 -8.12
C ASP A 39 17.33 -0.35 -7.42
N ALA A 40 16.25 0.28 -6.93
CA ALA A 40 16.30 1.61 -6.31
C ALA A 40 17.35 1.71 -5.20
N HIS A 41 18.26 2.67 -5.32
CA HIS A 41 19.21 3.02 -4.26
C HIS A 41 18.76 4.27 -3.52
N THR A 42 18.82 4.22 -2.19
CA THR A 42 18.49 5.37 -1.34
C THR A 42 19.75 6.13 -0.96
N ILE A 43 19.80 7.42 -1.30
CA ILE A 43 20.87 8.34 -0.88
C ILE A 43 20.73 8.58 0.62
N LYS A 44 21.75 8.26 1.42
CA LYS A 44 21.63 8.24 2.89
C LYS A 44 21.47 9.62 3.50
N GLU A 45 22.02 10.62 2.84
CA GLU A 45 22.07 12.02 3.26
C GLU A 45 20.72 12.71 3.07
N CYS A 46 19.89 12.24 2.13
CA CYS A 46 18.65 12.92 1.75
C CYS A 46 17.43 12.01 1.52
N LEU A 47 17.57 10.69 1.71
CA LEU A 47 16.51 9.67 1.55
C LEU A 47 15.81 9.66 0.18
N HIS A 48 16.42 10.26 -0.85
CA HIS A 48 15.93 10.18 -2.21
C HIS A 48 16.29 8.83 -2.83
N MET A 49 15.37 8.27 -3.61
CA MET A 49 15.62 7.10 -4.44
C MET A 49 16.14 7.54 -5.81
N CYS A 50 17.29 7.01 -6.23
CA CYS A 50 17.92 7.22 -7.53
C CYS A 50 18.51 5.90 -8.07
N GLU A 51 18.81 5.88 -9.38
CA GLU A 51 19.75 4.94 -10.02
C GLU A 51 21.04 5.70 -10.35
#